data_AF-A0A085BA86-F1
#
_entry.id   AF-A0A085BA86-F1
#
_cell.length_a   1.000
_cell.length_b   1.000
_cell.length_c   1.000
_cell.angle_alpha   90.00
_cell.angle_beta   90.00
_cell.angle_gamma   90.00
#
_symmetry.space_group_name_H-M   'P 1'
#
loop_
_entity.id
_entity.type
_entity.pdbx_description
1 polymer ?
#
loop_
_entity_poly.entity_id
_entity_poly.type
_entity_poly.pdbx_seq_one_letter_code
_entity_poly.pdbx_strand_id
1 'polypeptide(L)'
;MKNKVIKVLKDSESSQVQKYNELLDFISRSTKNTNLVRTFQTGFSPSKYDQLEHQVKKQFEISDLDIYNFQDEENNQVQELTATGADQGNGDQTQSNLEPENKLHIALAGNEPAQEGLKIRDEYEFLNDTNCPEEFHILVGQKITAWKEFAKEHQQLAIILSPEEAETEEGKAILTEFAELSDEEKEEVIYQLAKSTVENFQLNADIKNELDFYKEQGRVLGKHPKLKFLSMKQEIYEMSEADLINHRNNGQKNVSKIKKELEAEPGKESALERLENWEYRVKIVLERLATEFPPKEPSKPVKTITKK
;
A
#
# COMPACT_ATOMS: atom_id res chain seq x y z
N MET A 1 -26.70 4.57 -37.21
CA MET A 1 -25.44 5.22 -37.66
C MET A 1 -24.61 5.66 -36.45
N LYS A 2 -25.17 6.43 -35.51
CA LYS A 2 -24.49 6.89 -34.27
C LYS A 2 -23.73 5.77 -33.52
N ASN A 3 -24.39 4.66 -33.18
CA ASN A 3 -23.75 3.52 -32.49
C ASN A 3 -22.60 2.88 -33.27
N LYS A 4 -22.70 2.80 -34.60
CA LYS A 4 -21.62 2.26 -35.46
C LYS A 4 -20.41 3.18 -35.47
N VAL A 5 -20.63 4.49 -35.46
CA VAL A 5 -19.56 5.50 -35.36
C VAL A 5 -18.89 5.43 -33.98
N ILE A 6 -19.67 5.27 -32.91
CA ILE A 6 -19.12 5.10 -31.55
C ILE A 6 -18.28 3.82 -31.44
N LYS A 7 -18.73 2.71 -32.06
CA LYS A 7 -17.96 1.46 -32.15
C LYS A 7 -16.57 1.67 -32.77
N VAL A 8 -16.48 2.39 -33.89
CA VAL A 8 -15.20 2.70 -34.56
C VAL A 8 -14.33 3.65 -33.73
N LEU A 9 -14.94 4.60 -33.01
CA LEU A 9 -14.21 5.50 -32.10
C LEU A 9 -13.67 4.77 -30.86
N LYS A 10 -14.36 3.74 -30.36
CA LYS A 10 -14.00 2.96 -29.17
C LYS A 10 -13.09 1.77 -29.48
N ASP A 11 -13.16 1.22 -30.69
CA ASP A 11 -12.34 0.09 -31.10
C ASP A 11 -10.85 0.41 -30.91
N SER A 12 -10.16 -0.36 -30.08
CA SER A 12 -8.75 -0.13 -29.73
C SER A 12 -7.80 -0.88 -30.67
N GLU A 13 -8.30 -1.81 -31.47
CA GLU A 13 -7.50 -2.74 -32.28
C GLU A 13 -7.21 -2.20 -33.69
N SER A 14 -8.07 -1.34 -34.23
CA SER A 14 -7.88 -0.76 -35.57
C SER A 14 -6.80 0.33 -35.63
N SER A 15 -6.00 0.32 -36.71
CA SER A 15 -4.99 1.35 -36.98
C SER A 15 -5.63 2.73 -37.19
N GLN A 16 -4.96 3.80 -36.75
CA GLN A 16 -5.46 5.19 -36.91
C GLN A 16 -5.83 5.55 -38.36
N VAL A 17 -5.14 4.96 -39.34
CA VAL A 17 -5.44 5.15 -40.78
C VAL A 17 -6.74 4.44 -41.18
N GLN A 18 -7.02 3.27 -40.62
CA GLN A 18 -8.25 2.52 -40.87
C GLN A 18 -9.45 3.27 -40.28
N LYS A 19 -9.33 3.71 -39.01
CA LYS A 19 -10.33 4.56 -38.35
C LYS A 19 -10.61 5.82 -39.16
N TYR A 20 -9.56 6.50 -39.65
CA TYR A 20 -9.72 7.70 -40.48
C TYR A 20 -10.58 7.45 -41.72
N ASN A 21 -10.33 6.36 -42.45
CA ASN A 21 -11.06 6.04 -43.67
C ASN A 21 -12.52 5.67 -43.38
N GLU A 22 -12.77 4.95 -42.29
CA GLU A 22 -14.13 4.60 -41.85
C GLU A 22 -14.92 5.83 -41.40
N LEU A 23 -14.32 6.69 -40.58
CA LEU A 23 -14.91 7.96 -40.15
C LEU A 23 -15.20 8.88 -41.36
N LEU A 24 -14.31 8.91 -42.34
CA LEU A 24 -14.49 9.67 -43.58
C LEU A 24 -15.66 9.15 -44.42
N ASP A 25 -15.81 7.83 -44.52
CA ASP A 25 -16.96 7.20 -45.19
C ASP A 25 -18.28 7.59 -44.49
N PHE A 26 -18.32 7.55 -43.16
CA PHE A 26 -19.50 7.98 -42.40
C PHE A 26 -19.84 9.47 -42.61
N ILE A 27 -18.85 10.37 -42.63
CA ILE A 27 -19.06 11.79 -42.95
C ILE A 27 -19.52 11.98 -44.39
N SER A 28 -18.96 11.23 -45.34
CA SER A 28 -19.30 11.37 -46.76
C SER A 28 -20.75 11.00 -47.06
N ARG A 29 -21.32 10.06 -46.30
CA ARG A 29 -22.72 9.61 -46.42
C ARG A 29 -23.70 10.52 -45.68
N SER A 30 -23.25 11.19 -44.62
CA SER A 30 -24.10 11.97 -43.71
C SER A 30 -24.15 13.46 -44.07
N THR A 31 -23.04 14.01 -44.56
CA THR A 31 -22.91 15.47 -44.77
C THR A 31 -23.24 15.88 -46.20
N LYS A 32 -23.95 17.01 -46.35
CA LYS A 32 -24.21 17.65 -47.65
C LYS A 32 -23.08 18.57 -48.12
N ASN A 33 -22.06 18.79 -47.26
CA ASN A 33 -20.97 19.71 -47.54
C ASN A 33 -19.83 19.00 -48.27
N THR A 34 -19.91 19.02 -49.61
CA THR A 34 -18.95 18.34 -50.50
C THR A 34 -17.50 18.86 -50.33
N ASN A 35 -17.32 20.12 -49.93
CA ASN A 35 -15.98 20.71 -49.76
C ASN A 35 -15.27 20.13 -48.53
N LEU A 36 -16.00 19.88 -47.44
CA LEU A 36 -15.45 19.23 -46.25
C LEU A 36 -14.95 17.81 -46.60
N VAL A 37 -15.78 17.03 -47.29
CA VAL A 37 -15.43 15.66 -47.70
C VAL A 37 -14.18 15.64 -48.59
N ARG A 38 -14.11 16.53 -49.60
CA ARG A 38 -12.94 16.66 -50.48
C ARG A 38 -11.66 17.00 -49.72
N THR A 39 -11.76 17.83 -48.68
CA THR A 39 -10.60 18.24 -47.88
C THR A 39 -9.96 17.05 -47.17
N PHE A 40 -10.78 16.18 -46.57
CA PHE A 40 -10.31 14.99 -45.85
C PHE A 40 -9.94 13.82 -46.79
N GLN A 41 -10.43 13.81 -48.04
CA GLN A 41 -10.04 12.84 -49.08
C GLN A 41 -8.62 13.05 -49.64
N THR A 42 -7.99 14.20 -49.36
CA THR A 42 -6.63 14.50 -49.88
C THR A 42 -5.51 13.65 -49.26
N GLY A 43 -5.82 12.84 -48.23
CA GLY A 43 -4.88 11.94 -47.59
C GLY A 43 -4.80 12.10 -46.07
N PHE A 44 -4.33 11.05 -45.40
CA PHE A 44 -4.21 10.98 -43.95
C PHE A 44 -3.11 11.91 -43.41
N SER A 45 -3.40 12.56 -42.29
CA SER A 45 -2.44 13.27 -41.45
C SER A 45 -2.98 13.27 -40.01
N PRO A 46 -2.13 13.15 -38.97
CA PRO A 46 -2.58 13.15 -37.58
C PRO A 46 -3.46 14.37 -37.23
N SER A 47 -3.05 15.58 -37.65
CA SER A 47 -3.85 16.79 -37.39
C SER A 47 -5.17 16.80 -38.14
N LYS A 48 -5.28 16.11 -39.28
CA LYS A 48 -6.55 15.96 -40.02
C LYS A 48 -7.45 14.91 -39.37
N TYR A 49 -6.87 13.89 -38.73
CA TYR A 49 -7.62 12.89 -37.98
C TYR A 49 -8.37 13.54 -36.81
N ASP A 50 -7.70 14.35 -35.99
CA ASP A 50 -8.34 15.04 -34.87
C ASP A 50 -9.47 15.98 -35.33
N GLN A 51 -9.23 16.70 -36.43
CA GLN A 51 -10.23 17.56 -37.04
C GLN A 51 -11.43 16.75 -37.57
N LEU A 52 -11.18 15.60 -38.20
CA LEU A 52 -12.23 14.72 -38.70
C LEU A 52 -13.03 14.15 -37.52
N GLU A 53 -12.39 13.67 -36.47
CA GLU A 53 -13.02 13.14 -35.26
C GLU A 53 -13.94 14.19 -34.62
N HIS A 54 -13.47 15.41 -34.44
CA HIS A 54 -14.29 16.49 -33.88
C HIS A 54 -15.50 16.81 -34.78
N GLN A 55 -15.32 16.83 -36.11
CA GLN A 55 -16.43 17.06 -37.05
C GLN A 55 -17.42 15.89 -37.04
N VAL A 56 -16.96 14.65 -36.91
CA VAL A 56 -17.82 13.46 -36.77
C VAL A 56 -18.65 13.56 -35.49
N LYS A 57 -18.01 13.80 -34.34
CA LYS A 57 -18.70 13.93 -33.05
C LYS A 57 -19.76 15.02 -33.09
N LYS A 58 -19.44 16.17 -33.70
CA LYS A 58 -20.38 17.27 -33.90
C LYS A 58 -21.53 16.91 -34.83
N GLN A 59 -21.27 16.22 -35.94
CA GLN A 59 -22.28 15.88 -36.95
C GLN A 59 -23.28 14.83 -36.45
N PHE A 60 -22.83 13.89 -35.62
CA PHE A 60 -23.68 12.82 -35.07
C PHE A 60 -24.15 13.10 -33.63
N GLU A 61 -23.90 14.31 -33.12
CA GLU A 61 -24.25 14.74 -31.76
C GLU A 61 -23.80 13.72 -30.70
N ILE A 62 -22.56 13.24 -30.81
CA ILE A 62 -21.95 12.28 -29.90
C ILE A 62 -21.20 13.07 -28.83
N SER A 63 -21.63 12.93 -27.58
CA SER A 63 -20.89 13.41 -26.41
C SER A 63 -19.81 12.39 -26.02
N ASP A 64 -18.72 12.84 -25.40
CA ASP A 64 -17.71 11.92 -24.86
C ASP A 64 -18.31 10.98 -23.80
N LEU A 65 -19.37 11.41 -23.12
CA LEU A 65 -20.14 10.58 -22.18
C LEU A 65 -20.90 9.43 -22.88
N ASP A 66 -21.36 9.65 -24.13
CA ASP A 66 -22.02 8.62 -24.94
C ASP A 66 -21.03 7.54 -25.38
N ILE A 67 -19.76 7.91 -25.60
CA ILE A 67 -18.69 6.97 -25.98
C ILE A 67 -18.32 6.09 -24.78
N TYR A 68 -18.24 6.70 -23.59
CA TYR A 68 -17.92 6.00 -22.35
C TYR A 68 -18.99 4.94 -22.00
N ASN A 69 -20.26 5.32 -22.06
CA ASN A 69 -21.39 4.46 -21.69
C ASN A 69 -21.78 3.42 -22.76
N PHE A 70 -21.14 3.41 -23.93
CA PHE A 70 -21.50 2.51 -25.02
C PHE A 70 -21.03 1.07 -24.76
N GLN A 71 -21.96 0.13 -24.64
CA GLN A 71 -21.69 -1.32 -24.61
C GLN A 71 -22.11 -1.97 -25.93
N ASP A 72 -21.21 -2.72 -26.55
CA ASP A 72 -21.48 -3.42 -27.81
C ASP A 72 -22.38 -4.64 -27.57
N GLU A 73 -23.64 -4.59 -28.00
CA GLU A 73 -24.57 -5.74 -27.93
C GLU A 73 -24.23 -6.89 -28.92
N GLU A 74 -23.14 -6.79 -29.69
CA GLU A 74 -22.72 -7.81 -30.66
C GLU A 74 -21.70 -8.83 -30.12
N ASN A 75 -21.30 -8.77 -28.85
CA ASN A 75 -20.45 -9.81 -28.23
C ASN A 75 -21.23 -11.07 -27.80
N ASN A 76 -22.46 -11.27 -28.30
CA ASN A 76 -23.31 -12.42 -27.97
C ASN A 76 -23.63 -13.33 -29.18
N GLN A 77 -22.91 -13.23 -30.30
CA GLN A 77 -23.09 -14.11 -31.48
C GLN A 77 -21.78 -14.53 -32.16
N VAL A 78 -20.76 -14.92 -31.39
CA VAL A 78 -19.58 -15.66 -31.93
C VAL A 78 -19.47 -17.08 -31.33
N GLN A 79 -20.48 -17.53 -30.58
CA GLN A 79 -20.60 -18.93 -30.12
C GLN A 79 -21.64 -19.71 -30.94
N GLU A 80 -21.60 -19.63 -32.26
CA GLU A 80 -22.25 -20.65 -33.09
C GLU A 80 -21.63 -20.57 -34.49
N LEU A 81 -21.24 -21.72 -35.05
CA LEU A 81 -20.68 -21.91 -36.40
C LEU A 81 -19.13 -21.86 -36.53
N THR A 82 -18.44 -22.86 -35.97
CA THR A 82 -17.50 -23.72 -36.73
C THR A 82 -17.04 -24.90 -35.86
N ALA A 83 -17.80 -26.00 -35.87
CA ALA A 83 -17.29 -27.30 -35.45
C ALA A 83 -18.09 -28.43 -36.11
N THR A 84 -17.94 -28.59 -37.42
CA THR A 84 -18.18 -29.86 -38.10
C THR A 84 -16.84 -30.38 -38.62
N GLY A 85 -16.36 -31.46 -38.01
CA GLY A 85 -15.13 -32.16 -38.40
C GLY A 85 -14.59 -33.02 -37.27
N ALA A 86 -15.09 -34.25 -37.17
CA ALA A 86 -14.47 -35.36 -36.44
C ALA A 86 -13.02 -35.58 -36.95
N ASP A 87 -12.06 -36.17 -36.24
CA ASP A 87 -12.06 -37.35 -35.37
C ASP A 87 -10.63 -37.48 -34.76
N GLN A 88 -10.53 -38.28 -33.69
CA GLN A 88 -9.35 -38.97 -33.11
C GLN A 88 -8.53 -38.29 -32.01
N GLY A 89 -8.69 -38.81 -30.78
CA GLY A 89 -7.65 -38.74 -29.74
C GLY A 89 -8.18 -38.69 -28.31
N ASN A 90 -8.43 -39.85 -27.73
CA ASN A 90 -9.02 -40.10 -26.41
C ASN A 90 -8.10 -39.74 -25.21
N GLY A 91 -8.68 -39.12 -24.17
CA GLY A 91 -8.31 -39.28 -22.75
C GLY A 91 -7.23 -38.36 -22.16
N ASP A 92 -7.60 -37.35 -21.36
CA ASP A 92 -7.73 -37.48 -19.89
C ASP A 92 -8.30 -36.19 -19.28
N GLN A 93 -9.10 -36.35 -18.23
CA GLN A 93 -9.73 -35.26 -17.48
C GLN A 93 -8.72 -34.61 -16.54
N THR A 94 -8.69 -33.28 -16.46
CA THR A 94 -8.45 -32.65 -15.15
C THR A 94 -9.16 -31.31 -15.07
N GLN A 95 -10.08 -31.24 -14.12
CA GLN A 95 -10.72 -30.04 -13.62
C GLN A 95 -9.68 -29.13 -12.95
N SER A 96 -9.77 -27.82 -13.18
CA SER A 96 -9.41 -26.75 -12.24
C SER A 96 -10.08 -25.47 -12.75
N ASN A 97 -11.28 -25.12 -12.26
CA ASN A 97 -11.49 -24.39 -11.02
C ASN A 97 -10.40 -23.33 -10.78
N LEU A 98 -10.65 -22.11 -11.27
CA LEU A 98 -9.93 -20.90 -10.88
C LEU A 98 -10.96 -19.95 -10.25
N GLU A 99 -11.25 -20.27 -9.00
CA GLU A 99 -11.45 -19.43 -7.81
C GLU A 99 -12.20 -18.07 -7.95
N PRO A 100 -13.12 -17.75 -7.02
CA PRO A 100 -13.81 -16.45 -6.92
C PRO A 100 -12.87 -15.25 -6.70
N GLU A 101 -11.60 -15.49 -6.36
CA GLU A 101 -10.56 -14.46 -6.17
C GLU A 101 -10.33 -13.59 -7.42
N ASN A 102 -10.41 -14.17 -8.62
CA ASN A 102 -10.23 -13.43 -9.87
C ASN A 102 -11.38 -12.45 -10.13
N LYS A 103 -12.61 -12.78 -9.69
CA LYS A 103 -13.76 -11.86 -9.80
C LYS A 103 -13.65 -10.71 -8.81
N LEU A 104 -13.15 -10.96 -7.61
CA LEU A 104 -12.93 -9.92 -6.61
C LEU A 104 -11.80 -8.97 -7.02
N HIS A 105 -10.69 -9.46 -7.57
CA HIS A 105 -9.62 -8.60 -8.09
C HIS A 105 -10.07 -7.71 -9.26
N ILE A 106 -10.91 -8.24 -10.16
CA ILE A 106 -11.46 -7.46 -11.27
C ILE A 106 -12.51 -6.45 -10.78
N ALA A 107 -13.31 -6.80 -9.77
CA ALA A 107 -14.30 -5.89 -9.16
C ALA A 107 -13.65 -4.78 -8.32
N LEU A 108 -12.55 -5.07 -7.62
CA LEU A 108 -11.76 -4.07 -6.88
C LEU A 108 -11.02 -3.10 -7.81
N ALA A 109 -10.62 -3.54 -8.99
CA ALA A 109 -9.97 -2.71 -10.01
C ALA A 109 -10.91 -1.69 -10.66
N GLY A 110 -12.22 -1.91 -10.60
CA GLY A 110 -13.24 -1.01 -11.17
C GLY A 110 -13.94 -0.09 -10.17
N ASN A 111 -13.63 -0.21 -8.87
CA ASN A 111 -14.25 0.61 -7.83
C ASN A 111 -13.26 1.70 -7.38
N GLU A 112 -13.24 2.82 -8.12
CA GLU A 112 -12.46 4.02 -7.79
C GLU A 112 -12.57 4.40 -6.29
N PRO A 113 -13.75 4.48 -5.63
CA PRO A 113 -13.82 4.84 -4.20
C PRO A 113 -13.25 3.80 -3.22
N ALA A 114 -13.05 2.55 -3.65
CA ALA A 114 -12.34 1.52 -2.86
C ALA A 114 -10.82 1.54 -3.10
N GLN A 115 -10.37 2.07 -4.23
CA GLN A 115 -8.96 2.40 -4.49
C GLN A 115 -8.57 3.82 -4.02
N GLU A 116 -9.56 4.71 -3.83
CA GLU A 116 -9.50 6.03 -3.18
C GLU A 116 -9.62 5.93 -1.65
N GLY A 117 -9.46 4.74 -1.05
CA GLY A 117 -8.86 4.72 0.27
C GLY A 117 -7.46 5.31 0.08
N LEU A 118 -7.30 6.62 0.31
CA LEU A 118 -6.06 7.40 0.12
C LEU A 118 -4.88 6.46 0.27
N LYS A 119 -4.03 6.34 -0.75
CA LYS A 119 -2.82 5.53 -0.61
C LYS A 119 -2.20 5.99 0.70
N ILE A 120 -1.84 5.09 1.61
CA ILE A 120 -1.37 5.47 2.97
C ILE A 120 -0.28 6.57 2.91
N ARG A 121 0.45 6.64 1.79
CA ARG A 121 1.43 7.68 1.45
C ARG A 121 0.86 9.07 1.10
N ASP A 122 -0.38 9.15 0.63
CA ASP A 122 -1.12 10.39 0.41
C ASP A 122 -1.70 10.90 1.74
N GLU A 123 -2.15 10.01 2.63
CA GLU A 123 -2.58 10.38 3.98
C GLU A 123 -1.39 10.84 4.85
N TYR A 124 -0.25 10.17 4.70
CA TYR A 124 0.99 10.44 5.41
C TYR A 124 2.11 10.80 4.42
N GLU A 125 2.10 12.06 3.97
CA GLU A 125 3.02 12.58 2.95
C GLU A 125 4.50 12.35 3.30
N PHE A 126 4.86 12.41 4.59
CA PHE A 126 6.21 12.18 5.08
C PHE A 126 6.77 10.79 4.71
N LEU A 127 5.92 9.80 4.42
CA LEU A 127 6.35 8.48 3.95
C LEU A 127 6.92 8.52 2.53
N ASN A 128 6.77 9.61 1.78
CA ASN A 128 7.39 9.79 0.47
C ASN A 128 8.76 10.46 0.57
N ASP A 129 9.10 11.05 1.72
CA ASP A 129 10.36 11.75 1.91
C ASP A 129 11.53 10.78 2.08
N THR A 130 12.65 11.08 1.42
CA THR A 130 13.89 10.28 1.55
C THR A 130 14.50 10.38 2.95
N ASN A 131 14.11 11.38 3.75
CA ASN A 131 14.55 11.57 5.13
C ASN A 131 13.59 10.97 6.17
N CYS A 132 12.57 10.21 5.73
CA CYS A 132 11.67 9.52 6.64
C CYS A 132 12.43 8.45 7.44
N PRO A 133 12.28 8.40 8.77
CA PRO A 133 12.82 7.29 9.56
C PRO A 133 12.28 5.94 9.07
N GLU A 134 13.16 4.94 8.91
CA GLU A 134 12.82 3.61 8.41
C GLU A 134 11.78 2.91 9.29
N GLU A 135 11.78 3.24 10.58
CA GLU A 135 10.84 2.72 11.56
C GLU A 135 9.38 2.94 11.16
N PHE A 136 9.05 4.06 10.49
CA PHE A 136 7.69 4.34 10.03
C PHE A 136 7.24 3.47 8.86
N HIS A 137 8.15 3.13 7.94
CA HIS A 137 7.83 2.17 6.87
C HIS A 137 7.51 0.79 7.45
N ILE A 138 8.27 0.39 8.46
CA ILE A 138 8.03 -0.87 9.18
C ILE A 138 6.70 -0.82 9.93
N LEU A 139 6.38 0.29 10.60
CA LEU A 139 5.10 0.47 11.30
C LEU A 139 3.91 0.38 10.35
N VAL A 140 3.98 1.01 9.19
CA VAL A 140 2.91 0.93 8.18
C VAL A 140 2.72 -0.52 7.74
N GLY A 141 3.81 -1.27 7.53
CA GLY A 141 3.74 -2.71 7.27
C GLY A 141 3.01 -3.47 8.37
N GLN A 142 3.38 -3.23 9.63
CA GLN A 142 2.72 -3.86 10.78
C GLN A 142 1.25 -3.45 10.92
N LYS A 143 0.90 -2.19 10.63
CA LYS A 143 -0.47 -1.70 10.63
C LYS A 143 -1.34 -2.48 9.65
N ILE A 144 -0.83 -2.70 8.44
CA ILE A 144 -1.51 -3.48 7.40
C ILE A 144 -1.66 -4.93 7.84
N THR A 145 -0.60 -5.55 8.36
CA THR A 145 -0.65 -6.94 8.84
C THR A 145 -1.66 -7.10 9.99
N ALA A 146 -1.59 -6.24 11.01
CA ALA A 146 -2.51 -6.28 12.15
C ALA A 146 -3.97 -6.10 11.72
N TRP A 147 -4.24 -5.25 10.72
CA TRP A 147 -5.59 -5.11 10.17
C TRP A 147 -6.05 -6.37 9.43
N LYS A 148 -5.19 -7.01 8.64
CA LYS A 148 -5.52 -8.24 7.92
C LYS A 148 -5.78 -9.40 8.88
N GLU A 149 -4.95 -9.54 9.91
CA GLU A 149 -5.12 -10.55 10.95
C GLU A 149 -6.40 -10.30 11.74
N PHE A 150 -6.63 -9.05 12.19
CA PHE A 150 -7.89 -8.64 12.80
C PHE A 150 -9.11 -8.98 11.92
N ALA A 151 -9.11 -8.61 10.64
CA ALA A 151 -10.25 -8.83 9.76
C ALA A 151 -10.55 -10.32 9.58
N LYS A 152 -9.50 -11.14 9.45
CA LYS A 152 -9.62 -12.60 9.34
C LYS A 152 -10.18 -13.22 10.62
N GLU A 153 -9.56 -12.91 11.76
CA GLU A 153 -9.95 -13.48 13.06
C GLU A 153 -11.35 -13.03 13.48
N HIS A 154 -11.68 -11.76 13.21
CA HIS A 154 -13.00 -11.21 13.46
C HIS A 154 -14.08 -11.89 12.60
N GLN A 155 -13.79 -12.16 11.33
CA GLN A 155 -14.68 -12.91 10.46
C GLN A 155 -14.89 -14.34 10.98
N GLN A 156 -13.82 -15.01 11.43
CA GLN A 156 -13.92 -16.34 12.03
C GLN A 156 -14.80 -16.32 13.29
N LEU A 157 -14.61 -15.34 14.18
CA LEU A 157 -15.47 -15.17 15.36
C LEU A 157 -16.93 -14.92 14.97
N ALA A 158 -17.18 -14.03 14.00
CA ALA A 158 -18.52 -13.71 13.54
C ALA A 158 -19.24 -14.97 13.02
N ILE A 159 -18.55 -15.78 12.22
CA ILE A 159 -19.08 -17.06 11.72
C ILE A 159 -19.36 -18.03 12.86
N ILE A 160 -18.46 -18.18 13.83
CA ILE A 160 -18.64 -19.10 14.97
C ILE A 160 -19.83 -18.68 15.84
N LEU A 161 -19.99 -17.38 16.11
CA LEU A 161 -21.08 -16.85 16.92
C LEU A 161 -22.41 -16.77 16.16
N SER A 162 -22.34 -16.61 14.84
CA SER A 162 -23.49 -16.45 13.95
C SER A 162 -23.33 -17.38 12.73
N PRO A 163 -23.63 -18.69 12.86
CA PRO A 163 -23.43 -19.66 11.78
C PRO A 163 -24.24 -19.38 10.51
N GLU A 164 -25.30 -18.57 10.61
CA GLU A 164 -26.11 -18.12 9.48
C GLU A 164 -25.31 -17.25 8.48
N GLU A 165 -24.22 -16.62 8.94
CA GLU A 165 -23.35 -15.74 8.14
C GLU A 165 -22.30 -16.51 7.30
N ALA A 166 -22.24 -17.84 7.44
CA ALA A 166 -21.34 -18.71 6.67
C ALA A 166 -21.85 -18.94 5.24
N GLU A 167 -21.80 -17.90 4.41
CA GLU A 167 -22.19 -17.99 2.99
C GLU A 167 -21.12 -18.70 2.14
N THR A 168 -19.85 -18.65 2.55
CA THR A 168 -18.70 -19.20 1.81
C THR A 168 -18.36 -20.64 2.19
N GLU A 169 -17.81 -21.40 1.25
CA GLU A 169 -17.34 -22.77 1.50
C GLU A 169 -16.23 -22.80 2.58
N GLU A 170 -15.39 -21.77 2.64
CA GLU A 170 -14.40 -21.59 3.72
C GLU A 170 -15.06 -21.39 5.08
N GLY A 171 -16.14 -20.59 5.16
CA GLY A 171 -16.88 -20.38 6.40
C GLY A 171 -17.55 -21.65 6.91
N LYS A 172 -18.08 -22.48 6.00
CA LYS A 172 -18.65 -23.80 6.34
C LYS A 172 -17.59 -24.79 6.81
N ALA A 173 -16.39 -24.74 6.23
CA ALA A 173 -15.26 -25.55 6.69
C ALA A 173 -14.87 -25.17 8.13
N ILE A 174 -14.75 -23.86 8.42
CA ILE A 174 -14.46 -23.36 9.78
C ILE A 174 -15.51 -23.85 10.79
N LEU A 175 -16.80 -23.79 10.44
CA LEU A 175 -17.88 -24.30 11.30
C LEU A 175 -17.80 -25.81 11.52
N THR A 176 -17.42 -26.57 10.50
CA THR A 176 -17.30 -28.03 10.60
C THR A 176 -16.14 -28.40 11.52
N GLU A 177 -14.96 -27.80 11.33
CA GLU A 177 -13.81 -27.98 12.22
C GLU A 177 -14.13 -27.55 13.65
N PHE A 178 -14.85 -26.44 13.82
CA PHE A 178 -15.26 -25.96 15.13
C PHE A 178 -16.27 -26.89 15.81
N ALA A 179 -17.19 -27.51 15.05
CA ALA A 179 -18.19 -28.42 15.58
C ALA A 179 -17.60 -29.74 16.10
N GLU A 180 -16.47 -30.19 15.54
CA GLU A 180 -15.77 -31.43 15.92
C GLU A 180 -15.00 -31.34 17.25
N LEU A 181 -14.75 -30.12 17.76
CA LEU A 181 -14.05 -29.88 19.03
C LEU A 181 -14.92 -30.21 20.26
N SER A 182 -14.28 -30.49 21.39
CA SER A 182 -14.96 -30.59 22.69
C SER A 182 -15.51 -29.24 23.14
N ASP A 183 -16.47 -29.24 24.07
CA ASP A 183 -17.07 -27.99 24.55
C ASP A 183 -16.05 -27.11 25.28
N GLU A 184 -15.09 -27.70 26.01
CA GLU A 184 -13.99 -26.96 26.65
C GLU A 184 -13.00 -26.39 25.64
N GLU A 185 -12.69 -27.12 24.57
CA GLU A 185 -11.79 -26.67 23.51
C GLU A 185 -12.39 -25.51 22.70
N LYS A 186 -13.72 -25.54 22.49
CA LYS A 186 -14.46 -24.46 21.83
C LYS A 186 -14.37 -23.14 22.60
N GLU A 187 -14.55 -23.18 23.92
CA GLU A 187 -14.44 -21.99 24.76
C GLU A 187 -13.03 -21.38 24.70
N GLU A 188 -11.98 -22.22 24.75
CA GLU A 188 -10.60 -21.77 24.66
C GLU A 188 -10.29 -21.16 23.28
N VAL A 189 -10.74 -21.78 22.19
CA VAL A 189 -10.55 -21.26 20.83
C VAL A 189 -11.22 -19.90 20.67
N ILE A 190 -12.47 -19.75 21.12
CA ILE A 190 -13.18 -18.46 21.07
C ILE A 190 -12.43 -17.42 21.89
N TYR A 191 -11.96 -17.77 23.09
CA TYR A 191 -11.23 -16.86 23.95
C TYR A 191 -9.92 -16.39 23.31
N GLN A 192 -9.10 -17.31 22.79
CA GLN A 192 -7.83 -16.96 22.14
C GLN A 192 -8.06 -16.12 20.88
N LEU A 193 -9.06 -16.45 20.07
CA LEU A 193 -9.39 -15.72 18.87
C LEU A 193 -9.90 -14.32 19.19
N ALA A 194 -10.77 -14.17 20.20
CA ALA A 194 -11.24 -12.87 20.68
C ALA A 194 -10.10 -12.02 21.24
N LYS A 195 -9.21 -12.63 22.03
CA LYS A 195 -8.03 -11.97 22.58
C LYS A 195 -7.11 -11.46 21.45
N SER A 196 -6.74 -12.33 20.51
CA SER A 196 -5.90 -11.96 19.35
C SER A 196 -6.54 -10.85 18.52
N THR A 197 -7.85 -10.95 18.26
CA THR A 197 -8.62 -9.94 17.53
C THR A 197 -8.53 -8.57 18.21
N VAL A 198 -8.74 -8.51 19.52
CA VAL A 198 -8.66 -7.27 20.30
C VAL A 198 -7.24 -6.71 20.33
N GLU A 199 -6.23 -7.57 20.49
CA GLU A 199 -4.81 -7.18 20.48
C GLU A 199 -4.41 -6.58 19.12
N ASN A 200 -4.80 -7.21 18.02
CA ASN A 200 -4.53 -6.75 16.66
C ASN A 200 -5.26 -5.44 16.34
N PHE A 201 -6.51 -5.30 16.79
CA PHE A 201 -7.26 -4.06 16.66
C PHE A 201 -6.60 -2.90 17.43
N GLN A 202 -6.22 -3.16 18.68
CA GLN A 202 -5.56 -2.16 19.53
C GLN A 202 -4.20 -1.77 18.95
N LEU A 203 -3.40 -2.73 18.48
CA LEU A 203 -2.14 -2.47 17.80
C LEU A 203 -2.32 -1.59 16.57
N ASN A 204 -3.33 -1.87 15.74
CA ASN A 204 -3.63 -1.04 14.57
C ASN A 204 -4.01 0.40 14.95
N ALA A 205 -4.79 0.56 16.02
CA ALA A 205 -5.20 1.86 16.55
C ALA A 205 -4.00 2.63 17.13
N ASP A 206 -3.14 1.97 17.90
CA ASP A 206 -1.95 2.57 18.48
C ASP A 206 -0.95 3.02 17.42
N ILE A 207 -0.74 2.22 16.36
CA ILE A 207 0.10 2.64 15.23
C ILE A 207 -0.54 3.84 14.50
N LYS A 208 -1.87 3.87 14.36
CA LYS A 208 -2.56 5.03 13.78
C LYS A 208 -2.26 6.30 14.58
N ASN A 209 -2.42 6.23 15.90
CA ASN A 209 -2.17 7.36 16.80
C ASN A 209 -0.73 7.88 16.69
N GLU A 210 0.25 6.99 16.54
CA GLU A 210 1.66 7.37 16.32
C GLU A 210 1.87 8.08 14.98
N LEU A 211 1.27 7.57 13.89
CA LEU A 211 1.39 8.17 12.56
C LEU A 211 0.72 9.56 12.50
N ASP A 212 -0.47 9.67 13.10
CA ASP A 212 -1.22 10.94 13.19
C ASP A 212 -0.44 11.96 14.03
N PHE A 213 0.13 11.54 15.17
CA PHE A 213 0.94 12.41 16.01
C PHE A 213 2.22 12.89 15.31
N TYR A 214 2.90 12.00 14.57
CA TYR A 214 4.09 12.38 13.81
C TYR A 214 3.75 13.36 12.67
N LYS A 215 2.61 13.16 12.00
CA LYS A 215 2.11 14.09 10.97
C LYS A 215 1.87 15.49 11.54
N GLU A 216 1.34 15.61 12.75
CA GLU A 216 1.02 16.90 13.37
C GLU A 216 2.22 17.60 14.01
N GLN A 217 3.04 16.85 14.76
CA GLN A 217 4.10 17.42 15.62
C GLN A 217 5.51 17.23 15.04
N GLY A 218 5.69 16.32 14.07
CA GLY A 218 7.00 15.90 13.58
C GLY A 218 7.83 15.12 14.59
N ARG A 219 7.21 14.67 15.70
CA ARG A 219 7.83 13.93 16.81
C ARG A 219 7.14 12.59 17.00
N VAL A 220 7.86 11.60 17.51
CA VAL A 220 7.26 10.30 17.87
C VAL A 220 6.68 10.34 19.27
N LEU A 221 5.58 9.62 19.49
CA LEU A 221 4.99 9.46 20.81
C LEU A 221 5.71 8.33 21.58
N GLY A 222 6.19 7.31 20.86
CA GLY A 222 7.08 6.28 21.40
C GLY A 222 6.38 5.19 22.22
N LYS A 223 5.06 5.03 22.09
CA LYS A 223 4.29 3.91 22.68
C LYS A 223 4.64 2.60 22.00
N HIS A 224 4.78 2.61 20.67
CA HIS A 224 5.09 1.39 19.94
C HIS A 224 6.56 0.97 20.18
N PRO A 225 6.85 -0.31 20.47
CA PRO A 225 8.21 -0.76 20.79
C PRO A 225 9.27 -0.38 19.75
N LYS A 226 8.91 -0.39 18.45
CA LYS A 226 9.83 0.01 17.36
C LYS A 226 10.21 1.48 17.36
N LEU A 227 9.37 2.38 17.91
CA LEU A 227 9.66 3.81 17.97
C LEU A 227 10.41 4.22 19.24
N LYS A 228 10.57 3.30 20.20
CA LYS A 228 11.22 3.56 21.48
C LYS A 228 12.59 4.21 21.32
N PHE A 229 13.46 3.63 20.49
CA PHE A 229 14.80 4.16 20.25
C PHE A 229 14.77 5.48 19.46
N LEU A 230 13.84 5.62 18.51
CA LEU A 230 13.68 6.86 17.75
C LEU A 230 13.25 8.02 18.66
N SER A 231 12.36 7.76 19.64
CA SER A 231 11.97 8.73 20.67
C SER A 231 13.17 9.15 21.51
N MET A 232 13.97 8.17 21.98
CA MET A 232 15.19 8.49 22.74
C MET A 232 16.18 9.31 21.92
N LYS A 233 16.30 9.03 20.61
CA LYS A 233 17.14 9.80 19.70
C LYS A 233 16.62 11.23 19.61
N GLN A 234 15.33 11.45 19.33
CA GLN A 234 14.75 12.80 19.26
C GLN A 234 14.96 13.59 20.56
N GLU A 235 14.69 12.99 21.73
CA GLU A 235 14.97 13.59 23.04
C GLU A 235 16.43 14.05 23.15
N ILE A 236 17.39 13.21 22.74
CA ILE A 236 18.81 13.53 22.82
C ILE A 236 19.19 14.67 21.89
N TYR A 237 18.61 14.75 20.70
CA TYR A 237 18.86 15.83 19.74
C TYR A 237 18.25 17.16 20.18
N GLU A 238 17.20 17.14 21.01
CA GLU A 238 16.61 18.35 21.59
C GLU A 238 17.42 18.91 22.78
N MET A 239 18.28 18.10 23.42
CA MET A 239 19.08 18.55 24.56
C MET A 239 20.17 19.57 24.19
N SER A 240 20.56 20.39 25.17
CA SER A 240 21.70 21.32 25.05
C SER A 240 23.06 20.62 25.19
N GLU A 241 24.15 21.28 24.78
CA GLU A 241 25.53 20.74 24.88
C GLU A 241 25.91 20.37 26.33
N ALA A 242 25.58 21.24 27.29
CA ALA A 242 25.85 20.97 28.70
C ALA A 242 25.08 19.73 29.20
N ASP A 243 23.83 19.60 28.77
CA ASP A 243 22.99 18.45 29.12
C ASP A 243 23.48 17.17 28.46
N LEU A 244 24.02 17.22 27.24
CA LEU A 244 24.65 16.07 26.57
C LEU A 244 25.84 15.54 27.37
N ILE A 245 26.72 16.42 27.86
CA ILE A 245 27.87 16.01 28.68
C ILE A 245 27.40 15.38 29.99
N ASN A 246 26.38 15.95 30.64
CA ASN A 246 25.79 15.39 31.85
C ASN A 246 25.13 14.04 31.59
N HIS A 247 24.37 13.90 30.51
CA HIS A 247 23.69 12.66 30.13
C HIS A 247 24.70 11.57 29.77
N ARG A 248 25.80 11.91 29.09
CA ARG A 248 26.94 10.99 28.88
C ARG A 248 27.48 10.47 30.21
N ASN A 249 27.82 11.36 31.14
CA ASN A 249 28.44 10.97 32.41
C ASN A 249 27.51 10.10 33.26
N ASN A 250 26.22 10.46 33.31
CA ASN A 250 25.20 9.70 34.03
C ASN A 250 24.94 8.35 33.35
N GLY A 251 24.83 8.34 32.02
CA GLY A 251 24.65 7.13 31.23
C GLY A 251 25.80 6.15 31.42
N GLN A 252 27.07 6.60 31.35
CA GLN A 252 28.23 5.75 31.61
C GLN A 252 28.20 5.12 33.01
N LYS A 253 27.85 5.89 34.04
CA LYS A 253 27.70 5.36 35.40
C LYS A 253 26.59 4.31 35.50
N ASN A 254 25.44 4.56 34.87
CA ASN A 254 24.31 3.63 34.90
C ASN A 254 24.60 2.34 34.14
N VAL A 255 25.23 2.42 32.95
CA VAL A 255 25.70 1.25 32.21
C VAL A 255 26.64 0.40 33.07
N SER A 256 27.63 1.01 33.74
CA SER A 256 28.54 0.26 34.62
C SER A 256 27.84 -0.37 35.81
N LYS A 257 26.84 0.29 36.40
CA LYS A 257 26.06 -0.28 37.52
C LYS A 257 25.22 -1.47 37.06
N ILE A 258 24.51 -1.34 35.93
CA ILE A 258 23.64 -2.40 35.41
C ILE A 258 24.47 -3.60 34.94
N LYS A 259 25.66 -3.38 34.35
CA LYS A 259 26.58 -4.48 34.02
C LYS A 259 26.99 -5.29 35.25
N LYS A 260 27.31 -4.62 36.36
CA LYS A 260 27.62 -5.29 37.63
C LYS A 260 26.39 -6.02 38.23
N GLU A 261 25.20 -5.44 38.11
CA GLU A 261 23.94 -6.09 38.51
C GLU A 261 23.72 -7.39 37.71
N LEU A 262 23.96 -7.34 36.39
CA LEU A 262 23.81 -8.48 35.50
C LEU A 262 24.90 -9.55 35.68
N GLU A 263 26.11 -9.16 36.07
CA GLU A 263 27.18 -10.08 36.47
C GLU A 263 26.84 -10.83 37.76
N ALA A 264 26.15 -10.18 38.71
CA ALA A 264 25.73 -10.80 39.96
C ALA A 264 24.48 -11.68 39.81
N GLU A 265 23.52 -11.25 38.97
CA GLU A 265 22.26 -11.96 38.69
C GLU A 265 22.05 -12.11 37.18
N PRO A 266 22.70 -13.10 36.55
CA PRO A 266 22.55 -13.34 35.12
C PRO A 266 21.13 -13.83 34.82
N GLY A 267 20.45 -13.15 33.90
CA GLY A 267 19.14 -13.58 33.37
C GLY A 267 17.95 -12.68 33.68
N LYS A 268 18.14 -11.54 34.37
CA LYS A 268 17.06 -10.55 34.54
C LYS A 268 16.83 -9.80 33.23
N GLU A 269 15.78 -10.17 32.50
CA GLU A 269 15.38 -9.52 31.23
C GLU A 269 15.18 -8.01 31.37
N SER A 270 14.58 -7.56 32.48
CA SER A 270 14.42 -6.14 32.78
C SER A 270 15.75 -5.40 33.00
N ALA A 271 16.81 -6.09 33.44
CA ALA A 271 18.14 -5.50 33.55
C ALA A 271 18.82 -5.39 32.18
N LEU A 272 18.62 -6.39 31.31
CA LEU A 272 19.09 -6.35 29.91
C LEU A 272 18.45 -5.20 29.13
N GLU A 273 17.13 -5.05 29.20
CA GLU A 273 16.43 -3.96 28.52
C GLU A 273 16.88 -2.58 29.04
N ARG A 274 17.05 -2.44 30.36
CA ARG A 274 17.61 -1.21 30.96
C ARG A 274 19.02 -0.93 30.44
N LEU A 275 19.86 -1.96 30.34
CA LEU A 275 21.22 -1.84 29.81
C LEU A 275 21.21 -1.34 28.37
N GLU A 276 20.42 -1.98 27.52
CA GLU A 276 20.29 -1.63 26.10
C GLU A 276 19.83 -0.17 25.92
N ASN A 277 18.83 0.27 26.68
CA ASN A 277 18.35 1.65 26.63
C ASN A 277 19.47 2.65 26.99
N TRP A 278 20.22 2.38 28.06
CA TRP A 278 21.30 3.27 28.49
C TRP A 278 22.50 3.24 27.55
N GLU A 279 22.86 2.07 27.01
CA GLU A 279 23.94 1.95 26.03
C GLU A 279 23.60 2.67 24.73
N TYR A 280 22.37 2.53 24.24
CA TYR A 280 21.88 3.26 23.07
C TYR A 280 21.95 4.78 23.29
N ARG A 281 21.45 5.27 24.43
CA ARG A 281 21.50 6.70 24.76
C ARG A 281 22.94 7.23 24.79
N VAL A 282 23.86 6.51 25.43
CA VAL A 282 25.29 6.91 25.47
C VAL A 282 25.90 6.92 24.07
N LYS A 283 25.60 5.92 23.23
CA LYS A 283 26.09 5.85 21.86
C LYS A 283 25.68 7.08 21.04
N ILE A 284 24.39 7.43 21.05
CA ILE A 284 23.87 8.58 20.32
C ILE A 284 24.43 9.90 20.85
N VAL A 285 24.56 10.05 22.17
CA VAL A 285 25.18 11.25 22.77
C VAL A 285 26.64 11.40 22.31
N LEU A 286 27.41 10.31 22.28
CA LEU A 286 28.81 10.33 21.82
C LEU A 286 28.92 10.68 20.33
N GLU A 287 28.04 10.12 19.49
CA GLU A 287 27.97 10.43 18.06
C GLU A 287 27.65 11.92 17.83
N ARG A 288 26.67 12.46 18.57
CA ARG A 288 26.31 13.88 18.50
C ARG A 288 27.44 14.80 18.97
N LEU A 289 28.05 14.49 20.11
CA LEU A 289 29.21 15.26 20.60
C LEU A 289 30.37 15.23 19.61
N ALA A 290 30.64 14.10 18.95
CA ALA A 290 31.71 13.98 17.97
C ALA A 290 31.43 14.76 16.67
N THR A 291 30.18 14.82 16.23
CA THR A 291 29.76 15.46 14.97
C THR A 291 29.54 16.96 15.12
N GLU A 292 28.84 17.41 16.16
CA GLU A 292 28.48 18.83 16.36
C GLU A 292 29.54 19.60 17.18
N PHE A 293 30.26 18.92 18.08
CA PHE A 293 31.19 19.54 19.03
C PHE A 293 32.56 18.83 19.06
N PRO A 294 33.27 18.77 17.92
CA PRO A 294 34.56 18.09 17.87
C PRO A 294 35.53 18.71 18.89
N PRO A 295 36.31 17.90 19.62
CA PRO A 295 37.29 18.41 20.56
C PRO A 295 38.26 19.33 19.81
N LYS A 296 38.44 20.57 20.30
CA LYS A 296 39.43 21.50 19.75
C LYS A 296 40.78 20.77 19.62
N GLU A 297 41.32 20.72 18.41
CA GLU A 297 42.65 20.16 18.17
C GLU A 297 43.63 20.76 19.18
N PRO A 298 44.48 19.96 19.82
CA PRO A 298 45.46 20.48 20.76
C PRO A 298 46.35 21.48 20.01
N SER A 299 46.27 22.76 20.38
CA SER A 299 47.12 23.80 19.82
C SER A 299 48.56 23.34 19.91
N LYS A 300 49.23 23.15 18.76
CA LYS A 300 50.63 22.73 18.71
C LYS A 300 51.42 23.58 19.69
N PRO A 301 52.17 22.98 20.63
CA PRO A 301 52.94 23.76 21.59
C PRO A 301 53.90 24.65 20.81
N VAL A 302 53.72 25.97 20.96
CA VAL A 302 54.65 26.97 20.44
C VAL A 302 56.00 26.64 21.06
N LYS A 303 56.92 26.08 20.26
CA LYS A 303 58.29 25.84 20.68
C LYS A 303 58.85 27.19 21.14
N THR A 304 58.96 27.36 22.44
CA THR A 304 59.70 28.46 23.05
C THR A 304 61.14 28.34 22.57
N ILE A 305 61.53 29.21 21.64
CA ILE A 305 62.90 29.35 21.19
C ILE A 305 63.68 29.92 22.38
N THR A 306 64.39 29.04 23.09
CA THR A 306 65.41 29.42 24.06
C THR A 306 66.54 30.14 23.30
N LYS A 307 66.56 31.48 23.40
CA LYS A 307 67.73 32.27 22.99
C LYS A 307 68.88 31.93 23.92
N LYS A 308 69.93 31.31 23.36
CA LYS A 308 71.28 31.29 23.94
C LYS A 308 71.93 32.65 23.78
#